data_AF-A0A779YWA8-F1
#
_entry.id   AF-A0A779YWA8-F1
#
_cell.length_a   1.000
_cell.length_b   1.000
_cell.length_c   1.000
_cell.angle_alpha   90.00
_cell.angle_beta   90.00
_cell.angle_gamma   90.00
#
_symmetry.space_group_name_H-M   'P 1'
#
loop_
_entity.id
_entity.type
_entity.pdbx_description
1 polymer ?
#
loop_
_entity_poly.entity_id
_entity_poly.type
_entity_poly.pdbx_seq_one_letter_code
_entity_poly.pdbx_strand_id
1 'polypeptide(L)'
;DYSWLVKPVANEKTLHSLAHGAGRKWGRTECKGRLAAKYTATQLSRTELGSRVICRDKQLIFEEAPQAYKSAESVVQCLVLAGLIIPVARLRPVLTLKNSGGKKG
;
A
#
# COMPACT_ATOMS: atom_id res chain seq x y z
N ASP A 1 -4.74 -2.55 1.77
CA ASP A 1 -4.64 -2.09 3.16
C ASP A 1 -5.40 -0.78 3.33
N TYR A 2 -5.53 -0.28 4.55
CA TYR A 2 -6.08 1.05 4.87
C TYR A 2 -5.11 2.17 4.49
N SER A 3 -5.65 3.37 4.29
CA SER A 3 -4.89 4.61 4.26
C SER A 3 -5.12 5.39 5.54
N TRP A 4 -4.16 6.22 5.94
CA TRP A 4 -4.22 6.97 7.18
C TRP A 4 -4.02 8.46 6.90
N LEU A 5 -4.89 9.28 7.47
CA LEU A 5 -4.70 10.71 7.60
C LEU A 5 -4.13 10.98 8.99
N VAL A 6 -3.05 11.75 9.05
CA VAL A 6 -2.33 12.02 10.29
C VAL A 6 -2.02 13.52 10.39
N LYS A 7 -2.00 14.03 11.62
CA LYS A 7 -1.49 15.35 11.92
C LYS A 7 -0.03 15.22 12.37
N PRO A 8 0.93 15.90 11.72
CA PRO A 8 2.32 15.87 12.14
C PRO A 8 2.50 16.61 13.48
N VAL A 9 3.45 16.15 14.29
CA VAL A 9 4.00 16.86 15.44
C VAL A 9 5.34 17.46 15.02
N ALA A 10 5.52 18.76 15.21
CA ALA A 10 6.77 19.42 14.85
C ALA A 10 7.94 18.82 15.64
N ASN A 11 8.97 18.35 14.93
CA ASN A 11 10.14 17.76 15.53
C ASN A 11 11.38 18.06 14.67
N GLU A 12 12.31 18.84 15.21
CA GLU A 12 13.55 19.21 14.52
C GLU A 12 14.48 18.00 14.31
N LYS A 13 14.44 17.00 15.21
CA LYS A 13 15.27 15.79 15.09
C LYS A 13 14.94 14.97 13.85
N THR A 14 13.71 15.10 13.33
CA THR A 14 13.29 14.46 12.08
C THR A 14 13.31 15.41 10.89
N LEU A 15 13.85 16.62 11.06
CA LEU A 15 13.85 17.67 10.03
C LEU A 15 12.44 17.90 9.45
N HIS A 16 11.43 17.90 10.33
CA HIS A 16 10.02 18.05 9.97
C HIS A 16 9.52 17.04 8.93
N SER A 17 10.13 15.85 8.88
CA SER A 17 9.82 14.81 7.90
C SER A 17 9.16 13.58 8.55
N LEU A 18 8.40 12.84 7.74
CA LEU A 18 7.67 11.64 8.13
C LEU A 18 7.74 10.56 7.04
N ALA A 19 7.50 9.31 7.41
CA ALA A 19 7.34 8.24 6.43
C ALA A 19 6.08 8.47 5.57
N HIS A 20 6.20 8.27 4.26
CA HIS A 20 5.11 8.54 3.32
C HIS A 20 4.11 7.36 3.19
N GLY A 21 4.44 6.17 3.68
CA GLY A 21 3.61 4.98 3.49
C GLY A 21 4.30 3.69 3.95
N ALA A 22 3.62 2.56 3.71
CA ALA A 22 4.04 1.27 4.24
C ALA A 22 5.40 0.76 3.71
N GLY A 23 5.75 1.15 2.48
CA GLY A 23 6.91 0.59 1.79
C GLY A 23 6.69 -0.84 1.31
N ARG A 24 7.49 -1.25 0.33
CA ARG A 24 7.43 -2.59 -0.26
C ARG A 24 8.09 -3.62 0.65
N LYS A 25 7.48 -4.81 0.72
CA LYS A 25 8.08 -6.00 1.32
C LYS A 25 8.98 -6.74 0.32
N TRP A 26 8.60 -6.72 -0.96
CA TRP A 26 9.33 -7.40 -2.05
C TRP A 26 9.58 -6.48 -3.24
N GLY A 27 10.65 -6.76 -4.00
CA GLY A 27 10.88 -6.11 -5.28
C GLY A 27 9.76 -6.42 -6.28
N ARG A 28 9.49 -5.50 -7.21
CA ARG A 28 8.39 -5.64 -8.19
C ARG A 28 8.46 -6.95 -8.98
N THR A 29 9.63 -7.26 -9.51
CA THR A 29 9.86 -8.46 -10.32
C THR A 29 9.67 -9.77 -9.55
N GLU A 30 9.82 -9.74 -8.22
CA GLU A 30 9.65 -10.92 -7.37
C GLU A 30 8.19 -11.18 -7.00
N CYS A 31 7.32 -10.16 -7.03
CA CYS A 31 5.95 -10.26 -6.53
C CYS A 31 5.15 -11.35 -7.25
N LYS A 32 5.24 -11.41 -8.59
CA LYS A 32 4.52 -12.40 -9.39
C LYS A 32 4.97 -13.82 -9.06
N GLY A 33 6.28 -14.09 -9.00
CA GLY A 33 6.80 -15.42 -8.68
C GLY A 33 6.36 -15.92 -7.30
N ARG A 34 6.30 -15.02 -6.31
CA ARG A 34 5.88 -15.35 -4.94
C ARG A 34 4.38 -15.57 -4.80
N LEU A 35 3.56 -14.85 -5.56
CA LEU A 35 2.10 -14.83 -5.41
C LEU A 35 1.36 -15.73 -6.39
N ALA A 36 1.89 -15.96 -7.59
CA ALA A 36 1.19 -16.70 -8.65
C ALA A 36 0.91 -18.16 -8.30
N ALA A 37 1.67 -18.76 -7.37
CA ALA A 37 1.41 -20.11 -6.86
C ALA A 37 0.20 -20.18 -5.91
N LYS A 38 -0.21 -19.05 -5.33
CA LYS A 38 -1.25 -18.97 -4.28
C LYS A 38 -2.49 -18.20 -4.73
N TYR A 39 -2.34 -17.27 -5.66
CA TYR A 39 -3.39 -16.36 -6.08
C TYR A 39 -3.41 -16.23 -7.60
N THR A 40 -4.63 -16.21 -8.14
CA THR A 40 -4.91 -15.79 -9.51
C THR A 40 -5.10 -14.27 -9.58
N ALA A 41 -4.92 -13.69 -10.76
CA ALA A 41 -5.21 -12.27 -10.99
C ALA A 41 -6.67 -11.93 -10.64
N THR A 42 -7.61 -12.83 -10.92
CA THR A 42 -9.03 -12.64 -10.56
C THR A 42 -9.24 -12.58 -9.05
N GLN A 43 -8.58 -13.45 -8.27
CA GLN A 43 -8.64 -13.39 -6.81
C GLN A 43 -8.06 -12.08 -6.27
N LEU A 44 -6.98 -11.58 -6.88
CA LEU A 44 -6.38 -10.28 -6.52
C LEU A 44 -7.23 -9.06 -6.94
N SER A 45 -8.28 -9.25 -7.74
CA SER A 45 -9.24 -8.18 -8.09
C SER A 45 -10.21 -7.82 -6.94
N ARG A 46 -10.17 -8.59 -5.84
CA ARG A 46 -10.89 -8.33 -4.60
C ARG A 46 -9.92 -8.39 -3.43
N THR A 47 -9.94 -7.37 -2.58
CA THR A 47 -9.12 -7.35 -1.37
C THR A 47 -9.87 -8.02 -0.21
N GLU A 48 -9.14 -8.41 0.84
CA GLU A 48 -9.73 -8.87 2.10
C GLU A 48 -10.65 -7.82 2.75
N LEU A 49 -10.44 -6.53 2.43
CA LEU A 49 -11.31 -5.43 2.83
C LEU A 49 -12.55 -5.30 1.93
N GLY A 50 -12.84 -6.25 1.04
CA GLY A 50 -13.97 -6.21 0.12
C GLY A 50 -13.85 -5.18 -1.00
N SER A 51 -12.72 -4.48 -1.12
CA SER A 51 -12.48 -3.47 -2.14
C SER A 51 -12.32 -4.10 -3.52
N ARG A 52 -12.67 -3.37 -4.57
CA ARG A 52 -12.46 -3.79 -5.96
C ARG A 52 -11.13 -3.25 -6.48
N VAL A 53 -10.35 -4.08 -7.17
CA VAL A 53 -9.14 -3.66 -7.89
C VAL A 53 -9.39 -3.83 -9.38
N ILE A 54 -9.24 -2.74 -10.14
CA ILE A 54 -9.31 -2.72 -11.59
C ILE A 54 -7.89 -2.52 -12.11
N CYS A 55 -7.33 -3.55 -12.72
CA CYS A 55 -6.01 -3.51 -13.34
C CYS A 55 -6.02 -4.32 -14.63
N ARG A 56 -5.69 -3.69 -15.76
CA ARG A 56 -5.63 -4.37 -17.07
C ARG A 56 -4.34 -5.17 -17.25
N ASP A 57 -3.28 -4.75 -16.57
CA ASP A 57 -1.98 -5.40 -16.62
C ASP A 57 -1.92 -6.55 -15.61
N LYS A 58 -1.86 -7.78 -16.14
CA LYS A 58 -1.83 -9.00 -15.34
C LYS A 58 -0.57 -9.15 -14.51
N GLN A 59 0.53 -8.50 -14.84
CA GLN A 59 1.74 -8.52 -14.02
C GLN A 59 1.62 -7.48 -12.91
N LEU A 60 1.20 -6.26 -13.25
CA LEU A 60 1.08 -5.14 -12.30
C LEU A 60 0.15 -5.47 -11.12
N ILE A 61 -0.92 -6.23 -11.34
CA ILE A 61 -1.83 -6.62 -10.26
C ILE A 61 -1.15 -7.44 -9.16
N PHE A 62 -0.13 -8.25 -9.48
CA PHE A 62 0.67 -8.97 -8.49
C PHE A 62 1.66 -8.05 -7.80
N GLU A 63 2.26 -7.12 -8.55
CA GLU A 63 3.18 -6.14 -7.99
C GLU A 63 2.48 -5.25 -6.94
N GLU A 64 1.21 -4.90 -7.18
CA GLU A 64 0.42 -4.01 -6.35
C GLU A 64 -0.48 -4.73 -5.33
N ALA A 65 -0.39 -6.05 -5.24
CA ALA A 65 -1.15 -6.85 -4.29
C ALA A 65 -0.81 -6.44 -2.84
N PRO A 66 -1.78 -6.40 -1.90
CA PRO A 66 -1.54 -6.01 -0.51
C PRO A 66 -0.37 -6.76 0.16
N GLN A 67 -0.20 -8.03 -0.19
CA GLN A 67 0.85 -8.92 0.34
C GLN A 67 2.27 -8.49 -0.06
N ALA A 68 2.42 -7.69 -1.13
CA ALA A 68 3.69 -7.15 -1.58
C ALA A 68 4.17 -5.94 -0.75
N TYR A 69 3.33 -5.42 0.14
CA TYR A 69 3.62 -4.28 1.00
C TYR A 69 3.75 -4.69 2.46
N LYS A 70 4.44 -3.86 3.24
CA LYS A 70 4.35 -3.95 4.71
C LYS A 70 2.97 -3.45 5.17
N SER A 71 2.64 -3.66 6.43
CA SER A 71 1.42 -3.09 7.02
C SER A 71 1.56 -1.58 7.17
N ALA A 72 0.59 -0.82 6.64
CA ALA A 72 0.54 0.63 6.85
C ALA A 72 0.27 0.97 8.32
N GLU A 73 -0.54 0.15 9.00
CA GLU A 73 -0.83 0.28 10.42
C GLU A 73 0.43 0.15 11.28
N SER A 74 1.33 -0.79 10.95
CA SER A 74 2.61 -0.94 11.67
C SER A 74 3.48 0.33 11.54
N VAL A 75 3.54 0.95 10.35
CA VAL A 75 4.29 2.21 10.17
C VAL A 75 3.67 3.34 10.98
N VAL A 76 2.34 3.46 10.98
CA VAL A 76 1.62 4.47 11.77
C VAL A 76 1.86 4.27 13.26
N GLN A 77 1.79 3.03 13.77
CA GLN A 77 2.08 2.74 15.18
C GLN A 77 3.50 3.13 15.56
N CYS A 78 4.51 2.84 14.73
CA CYS A 78 5.87 3.29 14.99
C CYS A 78 5.98 4.82 15.09
N LEU A 79 5.32 5.57 14.19
CA LEU A 79 5.33 7.03 14.23
C LEU A 79 4.59 7.59 15.45
N VAL A 80 3.51 6.95 15.89
CA VAL A 80 2.79 7.32 17.13
C VAL A 80 3.65 7.07 18.36
N LEU A 81 4.29 5.89 18.46
CA LEU A 81 5.18 5.56 19.57
C LEU A 81 6.40 6.48 19.64
N ALA A 82 6.89 6.95 18.49
CA ALA A 82 7.94 7.96 18.40
C ALA A 82 7.46 9.40 18.71
N GLY A 83 6.15 9.61 18.94
CA GLY A 83 5.57 10.93 19.22
C GLY A 83 5.58 11.88 18.03
N LEU A 84 5.65 11.35 16.80
CA LEU A 84 5.81 12.16 15.58
C LEU A 84 4.49 12.54 14.90
N ILE A 85 3.41 11.82 15.20
CA ILE A 85 2.10 12.02 14.58
C ILE A 85 0.95 11.83 15.58
N ILE A 86 -0.19 12.42 15.22
CA ILE A 86 -1.50 12.14 15.82
C ILE A 86 -2.40 11.58 14.70
N PRO A 87 -2.89 10.33 14.79
CA PRO A 87 -3.82 9.79 13.81
C PRO A 87 -5.14 10.58 13.79
N VAL A 88 -5.62 10.95 12.61
CA VAL A 88 -6.86 11.74 12.43
C VAL A 88 -7.98 10.87 11.88
N ALA A 89 -7.68 10.07 10.84
CA ALA A 89 -8.66 9.19 10.24
C ALA A 89 -8.00 7.95 9.62
N ARG A 90 -8.77 6.86 9.57
CA ARG A 90 -8.43 5.64 8.85
C ARG A 90 -9.44 5.44 7.72
N LEU A 91 -8.95 5.33 6.49
CA LEU A 91 -9.74 5.24 5.28
C LEU A 91 -9.69 3.81 4.73
N ARG A 92 -10.87 3.20 4.54
CA ARG A 92 -11.02 1.90 3.88
C ARG A 92 -11.16 2.12 2.38
N PRO A 93 -10.28 1.55 1.53
CA PRO A 93 -10.45 1.67 0.09
C PRO A 93 -11.71 0.91 -0.36
N VAL A 94 -12.45 1.50 -1.30
CA VAL A 94 -13.61 0.84 -1.94
C VAL A 94 -13.26 0.38 -3.35
N LEU A 95 -12.52 1.20 -4.09
CA LEU A 95 -12.07 0.94 -5.45
C LEU A 95 -10.62 1.40 -5.63
N THR A 96 -9.82 0.55 -6.27
CA THR A 96 -8.43 0.86 -6.65
C THR A 96 -8.29 0.66 -8.16
N LEU A 97 -7.91 1.72 -8.87
CA LEU A 97 -7.58 1.66 -10.29
C LEU A 97 -6.05 1.65 -10.45
N LYS A 98 -5.52 0.66 -11.18
CA LYS A 98 -4.10 0.57 -11.52
C LYS A 98 -3.94 0.47 -13.03
N ASN A 99 -3.10 1.33 -13.57
CA ASN A 99 -2.75 1.37 -14.97
C ASN A 99 -1.21 1.38 -15.08
N SER A 100 -0.65 0.71 -16.09
CA SER A 100 0.81 0.58 -16.26
C SER A 100 1.50 1.87 -16.75
N GLY A 101 0.79 2.99 -16.78
CA GLY A 101 1.17 4.19 -17.54
C GLY A 101 1.02 3.86 -19.03
N GLY A 102 0.27 4.66 -19.78
CA GLY A 102 -0.04 4.33 -21.17
C GLY A 102 1.23 4.06 -21.97
N LYS A 103 1.41 2.82 -22.45
CA LYS A 103 2.22 2.62 -23.65
C LYS A 103 1.46 3.34 -24.77
N LYS A 104 2.04 4.43 -25.29
CA LYS A 104 1.67 4.89 -26.63
C LYS A 104 1.90 3.69 -27.56
N GLY A 105 0.85 3.34 -28.30
CA GLY A 105 0.87 2.26 -29.28
C GLY A 105 1.95 2.47 -30.34
#